data_AF-A0A3S5AB76-F1
#
_entry.id   AF-A0A3S5AB76-F1
#
_cell.length_a   1.000
_cell.length_b   1.000
_cell.length_c   1.000
_cell.angle_alpha   90.00
_cell.angle_beta   90.00
_cell.angle_gamma   90.00
#
_symmetry.space_group_name_H-M   'P 1'
#
loop_
_entity.id
_entity.type
_entity.pdbx_description
1 polymer ?
#
loop_
_entity_poly.entity_id
_entity_poly.type
_entity_poly.pdbx_seq_one_letter_code
_entity_poly.pdbx_strand_id
1 'polypeptide(L)'
;MVTSHDYVFWCGDFNYRIDMTGPEVKRLVNERNWLDLQRFDQLTTQRLSGTVFREFEEGPIRFAPTYKYDQFCDDYDTSEKARSPAWTDRILWRRWRAWFPRIEVDGSATKLAEIKSTPIEIDWSPGRLLVYNRAELKTSDHRPVGAIMDIDISVVRLTRWPDFSTMPCDCSAKLLVLE
;
A
#
# COMPACT_ATOMS: atom_id res chain seq x y z
N MET A 1 11.25 -12.53 -3.23
CA MET A 1 9.79 -12.46 -3.47
C MET A 1 9.33 -11.04 -3.17
N VAL A 2 8.24 -10.53 -3.75
CA VAL A 2 7.69 -9.19 -3.41
C VAL A 2 7.52 -9.05 -1.89
N THR A 3 7.20 -10.14 -1.21
CA THR A 3 6.95 -10.17 0.23
C THR A 3 8.19 -10.02 1.12
N SER A 4 9.43 -10.11 0.62
CA SER A 4 10.64 -10.04 1.46
C SER A 4 11.14 -8.62 1.77
N HIS A 5 10.34 -7.60 1.44
CA HIS A 5 10.65 -6.20 1.68
C HIS A 5 9.94 -5.69 2.94
N ASP A 6 10.60 -4.78 3.64
CA ASP A 6 10.08 -4.16 4.87
C ASP A 6 8.82 -3.33 4.59
N TYR A 7 8.82 -2.61 3.46
CA TYR A 7 7.65 -1.97 2.87
C TYR A 7 7.49 -2.42 1.43
N VAL A 8 6.24 -2.66 1.03
CA VAL A 8 5.84 -2.88 -0.36
C VAL A 8 4.77 -1.86 -0.70
N PHE A 9 4.99 -1.07 -1.74
CA PHE A 9 3.98 -0.20 -2.34
C PHE A 9 3.58 -0.81 -3.68
N TRP A 10 2.28 -1.01 -3.89
CA TRP A 10 1.74 -1.57 -5.11
C TRP A 10 0.70 -0.63 -5.68
N CYS A 11 1.01 -0.04 -6.83
CA CYS A 11 0.13 0.91 -7.51
C CYS A 11 -0.03 0.57 -8.99
N GLY A 12 -1.16 0.97 -9.56
CA GLY A 12 -1.40 0.86 -11.00
C GLY A 12 -2.89 0.77 -11.34
N ASP A 13 -3.16 0.59 -12.63
CA ASP A 13 -4.47 0.19 -13.14
C ASP A 13 -4.66 -1.32 -12.88
N PHE A 14 -5.37 -1.65 -11.80
CA PHE A 14 -5.74 -3.04 -11.50
C PHE A 14 -7.02 -3.48 -12.22
N ASN A 15 -7.67 -2.57 -12.93
CA ASN A 15 -8.82 -2.82 -13.80
C ASN A 15 -10.07 -3.44 -13.12
N TYR A 16 -10.13 -3.42 -11.79
CA TYR A 16 -11.31 -3.80 -11.03
C TYR A 16 -12.46 -2.82 -11.27
N ARG A 17 -13.68 -3.36 -11.34
CA ARG A 17 -14.91 -2.62 -11.66
C ARG A 17 -15.84 -2.53 -10.47
N ILE A 18 -16.90 -1.75 -10.61
CA ILE A 18 -18.00 -1.67 -9.66
C ILE A 18 -19.13 -2.58 -10.16
N ASP A 19 -19.56 -3.54 -9.33
CA ASP A 19 -20.60 -4.52 -9.63
C ASP A 19 -22.01 -3.91 -9.51
N MET A 20 -22.26 -2.88 -10.32
CA MET A 20 -23.51 -2.15 -10.43
C MET A 20 -23.76 -1.73 -11.89
N THR A 21 -25.00 -1.36 -12.23
CA THR A 21 -25.31 -0.86 -13.57
C THR A 21 -24.72 0.54 -13.78
N GLY A 22 -24.32 0.86 -15.01
CA GLY A 22 -23.76 2.18 -15.35
C GLY A 22 -24.61 3.38 -14.89
N PRO A 23 -25.94 3.38 -15.11
CA PRO A 23 -26.81 4.45 -14.62
C PRO A 23 -26.79 4.60 -13.09
N GLU A 24 -26.80 3.50 -12.36
CA GLU A 24 -26.80 3.52 -10.90
C GLU A 24 -25.46 4.00 -10.34
N VAL A 25 -24.35 3.59 -10.96
CA VAL A 25 -23.02 4.14 -10.64
C VAL A 25 -23.00 5.65 -10.87
N LYS A 26 -23.43 6.12 -12.05
CA LYS A 26 -23.47 7.55 -12.36
C LYS A 26 -24.36 8.33 -11.37
N ARG A 27 -25.49 7.77 -10.94
CA ARG A 27 -26.38 8.35 -9.92
C ARG A 27 -25.64 8.56 -8.59
N LEU A 28 -25.02 7.50 -8.06
CA LEU A 28 -24.26 7.58 -6.80
C LEU A 28 -23.04 8.49 -6.88
N VAL A 29 -22.37 8.55 -8.04
CA VAL A 29 -21.28 9.51 -8.28
C VAL A 29 -21.77 10.94 -8.20
N ASN A 30 -22.91 11.26 -8.81
CA ASN A 30 -23.53 12.58 -8.74
C ASN A 30 -23.93 12.97 -7.30
N GLU A 31 -24.39 11.99 -6.51
CA GLU A 31 -24.72 12.17 -5.09
C GLU A 31 -23.47 12.21 -4.19
N ARG A 32 -22.28 11.94 -4.75
CA ARG A 32 -21.01 11.80 -4.01
C ARG A 32 -21.07 10.73 -2.91
N ASN A 33 -21.91 9.71 -3.11
CA ASN A 33 -22.08 8.62 -2.16
C ASN A 33 -21.02 7.54 -2.38
N TRP A 34 -19.78 7.87 -1.99
CA TRP A 34 -18.62 7.00 -2.18
C TRP A 34 -18.71 5.72 -1.36
N LEU A 35 -19.36 5.77 -0.20
CA LEU A 35 -19.47 4.62 0.70
C LEU A 35 -20.32 3.52 0.07
N ASP A 36 -21.47 3.86 -0.51
CA ASP A 36 -22.32 2.86 -1.15
C ASP A 36 -21.70 2.30 -2.43
N LEU A 37 -21.02 3.13 -3.23
CA LEU A 37 -20.24 2.64 -4.38
C LEU A 37 -19.14 1.65 -3.97
N GLN A 38 -18.42 1.92 -2.88
CA GLN A 38 -17.34 1.06 -2.38
C GLN A 38 -17.83 -0.33 -1.94
N ARG A 39 -19.11 -0.48 -1.55
CA ARG A 39 -19.70 -1.79 -1.21
C ARG A 39 -19.75 -2.74 -2.40
N PHE A 40 -19.76 -2.20 -3.62
CA PHE A 40 -19.82 -2.96 -4.86
C PHE A 40 -18.50 -2.88 -5.64
N ASP A 41 -17.45 -2.26 -5.09
CA ASP A 41 -16.12 -2.25 -5.69
C ASP A 41 -15.49 -3.66 -5.59
N GLN A 42 -15.13 -4.24 -6.73
CA GLN A 42 -14.62 -5.61 -6.80
C GLN A 42 -13.30 -5.76 -6.04
N LEU A 43 -12.38 -4.78 -6.13
CA LEU A 43 -11.11 -4.85 -5.41
C LEU A 43 -11.33 -4.82 -3.90
N THR A 44 -12.13 -3.87 -3.40
CA THR A 44 -12.49 -3.79 -1.98
C THR A 44 -13.11 -5.10 -1.51
N THR A 45 -14.08 -5.63 -2.25
CA THR A 45 -14.75 -6.90 -1.90
C THR A 45 -13.77 -8.07 -1.83
N GLN A 46 -12.90 -8.23 -2.85
CA GLN A 46 -11.94 -9.33 -2.88
C GLN A 46 -10.79 -9.17 -1.88
N ARG A 47 -10.43 -7.95 -1.49
CA ARG A 47 -9.50 -7.69 -0.38
C ARG A 47 -10.11 -8.09 0.96
N LEU A 48 -11.36 -7.68 1.21
CA LEU A 48 -12.08 -8.00 2.44
C LEU A 48 -12.33 -9.50 2.58
N SER A 49 -12.50 -10.24 1.48
CA SER A 49 -12.56 -11.71 1.49
C SER A 49 -11.20 -12.40 1.62
N GLY A 50 -10.10 -11.64 1.59
CA GLY A 50 -8.73 -12.18 1.65
C GLY A 50 -8.35 -12.99 0.41
N THR A 51 -8.98 -12.75 -0.75
CA THR A 51 -8.66 -13.47 -2.00
C THR A 51 -7.46 -12.86 -2.72
N VAL A 52 -7.33 -11.54 -2.66
CA VAL A 52 -6.25 -10.76 -3.30
C VAL A 52 -5.64 -9.77 -2.32
N PHE A 53 -4.40 -9.32 -2.60
CA PHE A 53 -3.70 -8.30 -1.80
C PHE A 53 -3.78 -8.56 -0.28
N ARG A 54 -3.60 -9.82 0.12
CA ARG A 54 -3.60 -10.22 1.55
C ARG A 54 -2.57 -9.39 2.31
N GLU A 55 -2.97 -8.90 3.48
CA GLU A 55 -2.15 -8.04 4.36
C GLU A 55 -1.80 -6.66 3.77
N PHE A 56 -2.30 -6.30 2.59
CA PHE A 56 -2.16 -4.95 2.08
C PHE A 56 -3.28 -4.05 2.61
N GLU A 57 -2.86 -2.86 2.99
CA GLU A 57 -3.70 -1.74 3.35
C GLU A 57 -3.98 -0.86 2.14
N GLU A 58 -5.09 -0.15 2.20
CA GLU A 58 -5.48 0.88 1.24
C GLU A 58 -6.17 2.01 1.98
N GLY A 59 -5.96 3.24 1.53
CA GLY A 59 -6.59 4.41 2.12
C GLY A 59 -8.10 4.46 1.86
N PRO A 60 -8.87 5.19 2.67
CA PRO A 60 -10.28 5.41 2.39
C PRO A 60 -10.45 6.19 1.08
N ILE A 61 -11.22 5.65 0.14
CA ILE A 61 -11.50 6.32 -1.14
C ILE A 61 -12.60 7.35 -0.92
N ARG A 62 -12.25 8.62 -1.11
CA ARG A 62 -13.15 9.78 -0.90
C ARG A 62 -13.27 10.66 -2.15
N PHE A 63 -12.99 10.07 -3.30
CA PHE A 63 -12.95 10.75 -4.59
C PHE A 63 -13.71 9.94 -5.66
N ALA A 64 -14.15 10.62 -6.72
CA ALA A 64 -14.93 10.01 -7.78
C ALA A 64 -14.11 8.98 -8.59
N PRO A 65 -14.76 7.92 -9.14
CA PRO A 65 -14.14 6.94 -10.04
C PRO A 65 -13.23 7.57 -11.10
N THR A 66 -12.07 6.97 -11.34
CA THR A 66 -11.00 7.53 -12.19
C THR A 66 -11.12 7.12 -13.64
N TYR A 67 -11.93 6.12 -13.94
CA TYR A 67 -12.20 5.57 -15.26
C TYR A 67 -13.72 5.46 -15.49
N LYS A 68 -14.26 5.55 -16.71
CA LYS A 68 -13.63 6.00 -17.95
C LYS A 68 -14.16 7.38 -18.32
N TYR A 69 -13.28 8.33 -18.58
CA TYR A 69 -13.63 9.67 -19.03
C TYR A 69 -13.52 9.82 -20.54
N ASP A 70 -14.30 10.74 -21.08
CA ASP A 70 -13.97 11.32 -22.38
C ASP A 70 -12.75 12.25 -22.21
N GLN A 71 -11.87 12.28 -23.21
CA GLN A 71 -10.66 13.07 -23.14
C GLN A 71 -10.99 14.56 -23.13
N PHE A 72 -10.23 15.32 -22.34
CA PHE A 72 -10.31 16.78 -22.20
C PHE A 72 -11.59 17.33 -21.54
N CYS A 73 -12.54 16.50 -21.09
CA CYS A 73 -13.71 16.92 -20.32
C CYS A 73 -13.93 16.06 -19.07
N ASP A 74 -14.94 16.41 -18.26
CA ASP A 74 -15.31 15.69 -17.02
C ASP A 74 -16.47 14.71 -17.21
N ASP A 75 -16.90 14.52 -18.44
CA ASP A 75 -17.94 13.55 -18.77
C ASP A 75 -17.36 12.14 -18.76
N TYR A 76 -18.07 11.23 -18.12
CA TYR A 76 -17.79 9.80 -18.24
C TYR A 76 -18.22 9.30 -19.63
N ASP A 77 -17.51 8.29 -20.13
CA ASP A 77 -17.62 7.70 -21.48
C ASP A 77 -19.00 7.86 -22.13
N THR A 78 -19.11 8.80 -23.07
CA THR A 78 -20.33 9.08 -23.85
C THR A 78 -20.39 8.30 -25.16
N SER A 79 -19.35 7.50 -25.46
CA SER A 79 -19.36 6.62 -26.62
C SER A 79 -20.46 5.56 -26.54
N GLU A 80 -20.73 4.88 -27.66
CA GLU A 80 -21.70 3.77 -27.73
C GLU A 80 -21.41 2.64 -26.73
N LYS A 81 -20.15 2.47 -26.32
CA LYS A 81 -19.76 1.46 -25.33
C LYS A 81 -20.20 1.81 -23.91
N ALA A 82 -20.41 3.09 -23.63
CA ALA A 82 -20.91 3.64 -22.37
C ALA A 82 -20.35 2.94 -21.12
N ARG A 83 -19.02 2.84 -21.02
CA ARG A 83 -18.36 2.11 -19.92
C ARG A 83 -18.77 2.69 -18.57
N SER A 84 -19.19 1.80 -17.67
CA SER A 84 -19.54 2.18 -16.29
C SER A 84 -18.32 2.77 -15.57
N PRO A 85 -18.47 3.86 -14.80
CA PRO A 85 -17.39 4.39 -14.00
C PRO A 85 -16.80 3.37 -13.00
N ALA A 86 -15.49 3.38 -12.77
CA ALA A 86 -14.81 2.51 -11.82
C ALA A 86 -13.52 3.14 -11.23
N TRP A 87 -13.12 2.67 -10.04
CA TRP A 87 -11.80 2.95 -9.46
C TRP A 87 -10.79 1.89 -9.90
N THR A 88 -10.29 2.07 -11.12
CA THR A 88 -9.31 1.16 -11.74
C THR A 88 -7.89 1.42 -11.23
N ASP A 89 -7.57 2.68 -10.93
CA ASP A 89 -6.24 3.14 -10.52
C ASP A 89 -6.15 3.20 -8.99
N ARG A 90 -5.29 2.37 -8.39
CA ARG A 90 -5.26 2.19 -6.92
C ARG A 90 -3.84 2.17 -6.39
N ILE A 91 -3.69 2.45 -5.09
CA ILE A 91 -2.41 2.45 -4.39
C ILE A 91 -2.61 1.69 -3.08
N LEU A 92 -1.90 0.58 -2.93
CA LEU A 92 -1.92 -0.27 -1.76
C LEU A 92 -0.52 -0.36 -1.17
N TRP A 93 -0.43 -0.62 0.13
CA TRP A 93 0.86 -0.82 0.78
C TRP A 93 0.81 -1.93 1.82
N ARG A 94 1.98 -2.47 2.13
CA ARG A 94 2.16 -3.44 3.22
C ARG A 94 3.46 -3.18 3.92
N ARG A 95 3.45 -3.23 5.25
CA ARG A 95 4.67 -3.29 6.08
C ARG A 95 4.86 -4.70 6.60
N TRP A 96 6.06 -5.26 6.41
CA TRP A 96 6.41 -6.54 7.02
C TRP A 96 6.38 -6.42 8.55
N ARG A 97 5.71 -7.37 9.20
CA ARG A 97 5.75 -7.53 10.67
C ARG A 97 6.98 -8.33 11.04
N ALA A 98 8.13 -7.66 11.15
CA ALA A 98 9.34 -8.33 11.59
C ALA A 98 9.25 -8.61 13.09
N TRP A 99 9.43 -9.88 13.46
CA TRP A 99 9.80 -10.22 14.82
C TRP A 99 11.31 -10.04 14.94
N PHE A 100 11.74 -8.92 15.53
CA PHE A 100 13.14 -8.74 15.92
C PHE A 100 13.28 -9.10 17.40
N PRO A 101 13.95 -10.22 17.76
CA PRO A 101 14.35 -10.43 19.14
C PRO A 101 15.42 -9.38 19.49
N ARG A 102 15.23 -8.69 20.62
CA ARG A 102 16.27 -7.80 21.14
C ARG A 102 17.47 -8.66 21.55
N ILE A 103 18.65 -8.40 21.00
CA ILE A 103 19.91 -8.90 21.56
C ILE A 103 20.39 -7.82 22.53
N GLU A 104 20.15 -8.02 23.83
CA GLU A 104 20.80 -7.22 24.84
C GLU A 104 22.26 -7.67 24.95
N VAL A 105 23.16 -6.93 24.32
CA VAL A 105 24.59 -7.13 24.50
C VAL A 105 24.98 -6.34 25.75
N ASP A 106 25.01 -7.02 26.90
CA ASP A 106 25.75 -6.48 28.03
C ASP A 106 27.23 -6.38 27.63
N GLY A 107 27.91 -5.30 28.03
CA GLY A 107 29.30 -5.03 27.65
C GLY A 107 30.32 -6.01 28.25
N SER A 108 29.90 -7.12 28.84
CA SER A 108 30.72 -8.18 29.41
C SER A 108 30.49 -9.49 28.65
N ALA A 109 31.37 -9.75 27.69
CA ALA A 109 31.41 -11.03 27.01
C ALA A 109 31.56 -12.17 28.04
N THR A 110 30.55 -13.04 28.16
CA THR A 110 30.61 -14.52 28.33
C THR A 110 29.34 -15.07 29.01
N LYS A 111 28.20 -15.00 28.33
CA LYS A 111 27.14 -16.02 28.44
C LYS A 111 26.21 -15.85 27.26
N LEU A 112 25.77 -16.95 26.65
CA LEU A 112 24.58 -16.97 25.82
C LEU A 112 23.44 -16.44 26.70
N ALA A 113 23.17 -15.14 26.62
CA ALA A 113 22.06 -14.52 27.32
C ALA A 113 20.80 -15.26 26.89
N GLU A 114 20.07 -15.80 27.86
CA GLU A 114 18.74 -16.35 27.60
C GLU A 114 17.95 -15.31 26.80
N ILE A 115 17.53 -15.69 25.60
CA ILE A 115 16.66 -14.88 24.76
C ILE A 115 15.32 -14.79 25.49
N LYS A 116 15.19 -13.80 26.38
CA LYS A 116 13.90 -13.46 26.97
C LYS A 116 13.12 -12.74 25.89
N SER A 117 12.40 -13.51 25.07
CA SER A 117 11.47 -13.01 24.06
C SER A 117 10.26 -12.36 24.74
N THR A 118 10.48 -11.24 25.41
CA THR A 118 9.39 -10.35 25.78
C THR A 118 9.04 -9.56 24.52
N PRO A 119 7.77 -9.61 24.04
CA PRO A 119 7.36 -8.75 22.94
C PRO A 119 7.46 -7.32 23.44
N ILE A 120 8.47 -6.59 23.00
CA ILE A 120 8.40 -5.14 23.06
C ILE A 120 7.33 -4.80 22.02
N GLU A 121 6.21 -4.25 22.48
CA GLU A 121 5.30 -3.49 21.62
C GLU A 121 6.09 -2.27 21.12
N ILE A 122 6.94 -2.49 20.11
CA ILE A 122 7.32 -1.43 19.20
C ILE A 122 5.98 -0.97 18.63
N ASP A 123 5.66 0.31 18.78
CA ASP A 123 4.47 0.95 18.20
C ASP A 123 4.47 0.69 16.69
N TRP A 124 3.91 -0.45 16.29
CA TRP A 124 3.98 -0.93 14.93
C TRP A 124 2.87 -0.25 14.17
N SER A 125 3.26 0.57 13.20
CA SER A 125 2.34 1.20 12.26
C SER A 125 2.60 0.66 10.85
N PRO A 126 1.58 0.33 10.04
CA PRO A 126 1.79 0.00 8.63
C PRO A 126 2.26 1.22 7.80
N GLY A 127 2.37 2.39 8.41
CA GLY A 127 2.62 3.68 7.76
C GLY A 127 1.39 4.58 7.93
N ARG A 128 1.62 5.87 8.15
CA ARG A 128 0.56 6.87 8.29
C ARG A 128 0.27 7.50 6.94
N LEU A 129 -0.92 7.25 6.41
CA LEU A 129 -1.40 7.89 5.20
C LEU A 129 -1.78 9.35 5.46
N LEU A 130 -1.17 10.29 4.73
CA LEU A 130 -1.43 11.72 4.81
C LEU A 130 -2.41 12.17 3.72
N VAL A 131 -2.22 11.68 2.50
CA VAL A 131 -3.04 12.04 1.33
C VAL A 131 -3.34 10.77 0.55
N TYR A 132 -4.57 10.62 0.08
CA TYR A 132 -4.94 9.66 -0.96
C TYR A 132 -6.08 10.24 -1.78
N ASN A 133 -5.76 10.68 -3.00
CA ASN A 133 -6.71 11.40 -3.85
C ASN A 133 -6.33 11.25 -5.33
N ARG A 134 -7.20 11.77 -6.20
CA ARG A 134 -6.94 11.97 -7.62
C ARG A 134 -6.62 13.43 -7.95
N ALA A 135 -5.98 13.65 -9.08
CA ALA A 135 -5.82 14.97 -9.68
C ALA A 135 -6.62 15.09 -10.99
N GLU A 136 -6.95 16.32 -11.37
CA GLU A 136 -7.82 16.63 -12.52
C GLU A 136 -7.04 16.89 -13.81
N LEU A 137 -6.14 15.96 -14.16
CA LEU A 137 -5.49 15.97 -15.47
C LEU A 137 -6.35 15.22 -16.50
N LYS A 138 -6.77 15.93 -17.55
CA LYS A 138 -7.80 15.45 -18.50
C LYS A 138 -7.23 14.95 -19.83
N THR A 139 -5.92 14.77 -19.93
CA THR A 139 -5.24 14.32 -21.16
C THR A 139 -5.38 12.82 -21.43
N SER A 140 -6.06 12.09 -20.55
CA SER A 140 -6.32 10.65 -20.63
C SER A 140 -7.79 10.38 -20.24
N ASP A 141 -8.28 9.22 -20.63
CA ASP A 141 -9.55 8.65 -20.17
C ASP A 141 -9.48 8.13 -18.72
N HIS A 142 -8.29 8.15 -18.11
CA HIS A 142 -8.06 7.96 -16.68
C HIS A 142 -7.72 9.27 -15.98
N ARG A 143 -7.95 9.31 -14.67
CA ARG A 143 -7.55 10.40 -13.78
C ARG A 143 -6.43 9.93 -12.85
N PRO A 144 -5.29 10.64 -12.79
CA PRO A 144 -4.13 10.18 -12.02
C PRO A 144 -4.45 10.13 -10.52
N VAL A 145 -3.99 9.06 -9.86
CA VAL A 145 -4.15 8.82 -8.42
C VAL A 145 -2.80 8.96 -7.74
N GLY A 146 -2.78 9.63 -6.58
CA GLY A 146 -1.58 9.85 -5.78
C GLY A 146 -1.84 9.60 -4.29
N ALA A 147 -0.79 9.13 -3.60
CA ALA A 147 -0.78 8.97 -2.16
C ALA A 147 0.49 9.56 -1.55
N ILE A 148 0.39 10.14 -0.35
CA ILE A 148 1.51 10.62 0.46
C ILE A 148 1.46 9.90 1.80
N MET A 149 2.58 9.33 2.21
CA MET A 149 2.66 8.47 3.39
C MET A 149 3.92 8.77 4.22
N ASP A 150 3.75 8.83 5.53
CA ASP A 150 4.85 8.76 6.49
C ASP A 150 5.12 7.29 6.84
N ILE A 151 6.39 6.89 6.80
CA ILE A 151 6.83 5.53 7.14
C ILE A 151 7.99 5.57 8.12
N ASP A 152 8.08 4.51 8.94
CA ASP A 152 9.18 4.36 9.89
C ASP A 152 10.33 3.62 9.22
N ILE A 153 11.53 4.21 9.27
CA ILE A 153 12.75 3.59 8.78
C ILE A 153 13.70 3.41 9.95
N SER A 154 14.16 2.18 10.16
CA SER A 154 15.18 1.89 11.17
C SER A 154 16.57 2.23 10.64
N VAL A 155 17.30 3.09 11.34
CA VAL A 155 18.70 3.41 11.03
C VAL A 155 19.61 2.45 11.78
N VAL A 156 20.41 1.68 11.05
CA VAL A 156 21.43 0.80 11.64
C VAL A 156 22.72 1.60 11.83
N ARG A 157 23.12 1.85 13.07
CA ARG A 157 24.43 2.45 13.39
C ARG A 157 25.44 1.34 13.70
N LEU A 158 26.31 1.06 12.74
CA LEU A 158 27.43 0.13 12.95
C LEU A 158 28.57 0.87 13.68
N THR A 159 28.74 0.63 14.98
CA THR A 159 29.90 1.12 15.74
C THR A 159 31.15 0.24 15.56
N ARG A 160 30.99 -0.96 14.98
CA ARG A 160 32.04 -1.89 14.52
C ARG A 160 31.54 -2.66 13.30
N TRP A 161 32.42 -2.84 12.31
CA TRP A 161 32.18 -3.77 11.20
C TRP A 161 32.12 -5.20 11.76
N PRO A 162 31.06 -5.99 11.49
CA PRO A 162 31.03 -7.39 11.85
C PRO A 162 32.09 -8.17 11.05
N ASP A 163 32.74 -9.14 11.69
CA ASP A 163 33.59 -10.10 10.98
C ASP A 163 32.70 -11.03 10.15
N PHE A 164 32.68 -10.83 8.84
CA PHE A 164 31.86 -11.57 7.89
C PHE A 164 32.27 -13.04 7.71
N SER A 165 33.37 -13.49 8.34
CA SER A 165 33.81 -14.89 8.27
C SER A 165 32.92 -15.87 9.03
N THR A 166 31.97 -15.38 9.85
CA THR A 166 31.13 -16.21 10.73
C THR A 166 29.61 -16.13 10.44
N MET A 167 29.18 -15.35 9.43
CA MET A 167 27.75 -15.25 9.11
C MET A 167 27.28 -16.39 8.19
N PRO A 168 26.11 -17.01 8.45
CA PRO A 168 25.48 -17.94 7.52
C PRO A 168 25.23 -17.23 6.17
N CYS A 169 25.53 -17.92 5.08
CA CYS A 169 25.67 -17.39 3.71
C CYS A 169 24.42 -16.76 3.06
N ASP A 170 23.35 -16.46 3.80
CA ASP A 170 22.06 -16.00 3.25
C ASP A 170 21.65 -14.58 3.67
N CYS A 171 22.57 -13.81 4.26
CA CYS A 171 22.35 -12.38 4.50
C CYS A 171 22.69 -11.58 3.23
N SER A 172 21.69 -11.36 2.37
CA SER A 172 21.80 -10.39 1.29
C SER A 172 21.97 -8.99 1.89
N ALA A 173 23.11 -8.36 1.63
CA ALA A 173 23.44 -7.02 2.11
C ALA A 173 22.39 -6.00 1.62
N LYS A 174 21.78 -5.24 2.55
CA LYS A 174 20.92 -4.08 2.23
C LYS A 174 21.68 -2.79 2.51
N LEU A 175 21.90 -2.06 1.41
CA LEU A 175 22.30 -0.67 1.21
C LEU A 175 23.14 0.02 2.31
N LEU A 176 24.44 0.13 2.02
CA LEU A 176 25.32 1.14 2.58
C LEU A 176 24.89 2.53 2.06
N VAL A 177 24.71 3.49 2.95
CA VAL A 177 24.79 4.92 2.61
C VAL A 177 25.91 5.50 3.45
N LEU A 178 27.03 5.81 2.80
CA LEU A 178 28.06 6.70 3.33
C LEU A 178 27.76 8.10 2.77
N GLU A 179 27.92 9.12 3.61
CA GLU A 179 27.91 10.53 3.20
C GLU A 179 28.94 10.82 2.10
#